data_AF-A0ABD1W1Z6-F1
#
_entry.id   AF-A0ABD1W1Z6-F1
#
_cell.length_a   1.000
_cell.length_b   1.000
_cell.length_c   1.000
_cell.angle_alpha   90.00
_cell.angle_beta   90.00
_cell.angle_gamma   90.00
#
_symmetry.space_group_name_H-M   'P 1'
#
loop_
_entity.id
_entity.type
_entity.pdbx_description
1 polymer ?
#
loop_
_entity_poly.entity_id
_entity_poly.type
_entity_poly.pdbx_seq_one_letter_code
_entity_poly.pdbx_strand_id
1 'polypeptide(L)'
;METLSDVNASENVDPRSLNEIRNGDVSERIQTFEDRVEGSNLFEVFQTMHGQFGDLPAFKISELMKLDSLESASTRSLFSILSRILDESIDKKNGDISQRVASVLKLVVQEIEQRVSEQAVSMRKQSSLYKSRGDRYQSKIRALETLATGTTVENEVVMNHLQHTKIEKAKLEEAKKCEEQDLNRLRKEKDKCENHIITLKQELELTKRTHEEIRLQLEVQTEETKNQLEKKIMKLECLLNDSRKNVKELEDSSESKILQWNRKEQRYRHFIDSHFRSLQELRLASGSIKQEVLRTKNIYAEELHHFGINLKGLVESVQDYHYVLEENRKLYNEVQDLKGNIRVYCRIRPFLPQQSAKQTTIQYMGENGELVVTNPSKQGKDNHRLFKFNKIFGPAITQEEVFRDTQPLIRSVLDGYNVCIFAYGQTGSGKTYTMTGPNVTSVADWGVNYRALNDLFNISQNRKGSIAYEIGVQMVEIYNEQVRDLLCNDSSQKRYPSN
;
A
#
# COMPACT_ATOMS: atom_id res chain seq x y z
N MET A 1 -15.46 69.07 -41.81
CA MET A 1 -14.32 68.33 -42.37
C MET A 1 -14.85 67.61 -43.61
N GLU A 2 -14.84 68.20 -44.82
CA GLU A 2 -13.87 69.15 -45.43
C GLU A 2 -12.50 68.47 -45.64
N THR A 3 -11.74 68.67 -46.73
CA THR A 3 -11.91 69.45 -47.99
C THR A 3 -10.92 68.85 -49.02
N LEU A 4 -11.26 68.70 -50.31
CA LEU A 4 -11.01 69.67 -51.40
C LEU A 4 -9.59 70.26 -51.48
N SER A 5 -8.86 69.86 -52.53
CA SER A 5 -8.03 70.70 -53.42
C SER A 5 -7.47 69.77 -54.52
N ASP A 6 -7.84 69.82 -55.81
CA ASP A 6 -7.94 70.90 -56.82
C ASP A 6 -6.66 71.14 -57.63
N VAL A 7 -6.83 71.25 -58.96
CA VAL A 7 -6.38 72.35 -59.85
C VAL A 7 -6.10 71.84 -61.29
N ASN A 8 -7.05 72.09 -62.20
CA ASN A 8 -6.96 72.65 -63.58
C ASN A 8 -5.91 72.10 -64.61
N ALA A 9 -6.07 72.28 -65.94
CA ALA A 9 -6.94 73.19 -66.69
C ALA A 9 -7.45 72.66 -68.05
N SER A 10 -8.51 73.34 -68.50
CA SER A 10 -9.04 73.63 -69.86
C SER A 10 -8.04 73.62 -71.05
N GLU A 11 -8.45 73.58 -72.33
CA GLU A 11 -9.59 74.21 -73.05
C GLU A 11 -10.11 73.33 -74.24
N ASN A 12 -11.07 73.70 -75.11
CA ASN A 12 -12.42 74.31 -75.06
C ASN A 12 -12.92 74.48 -76.55
N VAL A 13 -14.19 74.88 -76.77
CA VAL A 13 -14.80 75.41 -78.03
C VAL A 13 -15.46 74.43 -79.03
N ASP A 14 -16.62 74.89 -79.54
CA ASP A 14 -17.62 74.34 -80.50
C ASP A 14 -18.25 75.60 -81.22
N PRO A 15 -19.40 75.66 -81.96
CA PRO A 15 -20.39 74.66 -82.40
C PRO A 15 -20.90 74.79 -83.86
N ARG A 16 -21.98 74.04 -84.19
CA ARG A 16 -23.07 74.24 -85.21
C ARG A 16 -23.24 73.05 -86.20
N SER A 17 -24.39 72.47 -86.56
CA SER A 17 -25.86 72.61 -86.32
C SER A 17 -26.66 72.87 -87.62
N LEU A 18 -27.61 71.97 -87.97
CA LEU A 18 -28.76 72.04 -88.90
C LEU A 18 -29.25 70.57 -89.10
N ASN A 19 -30.51 70.11 -89.03
CA ASN A 19 -31.88 70.63 -89.30
C ASN A 19 -32.10 70.97 -90.79
N GLU A 20 -33.21 70.63 -91.49
CA GLU A 20 -34.54 70.11 -91.08
C GLU A 20 -35.37 69.65 -92.33
N ILE A 21 -36.45 68.83 -92.16
CA ILE A 21 -37.77 68.85 -92.89
C ILE A 21 -37.76 68.61 -94.46
N ARG A 22 -38.63 67.84 -95.17
CA ARG A 22 -40.12 67.69 -95.17
C ARG A 22 -40.69 66.48 -95.99
N ASN A 23 -42.01 66.33 -95.94
CA ASN A 23 -42.96 65.35 -96.53
C ASN A 23 -43.17 65.34 -98.08
N GLY A 24 -43.69 64.21 -98.59
CA GLY A 24 -44.76 64.09 -99.64
C GLY A 24 -44.39 64.31 -101.12
N ASP A 25 -45.22 63.97 -102.13
CA ASP A 25 -46.44 63.14 -102.28
C ASP A 25 -46.76 62.97 -103.82
N VAL A 26 -47.88 62.32 -104.22
CA VAL A 26 -48.50 62.29 -105.60
C VAL A 26 -47.82 61.31 -106.61
N SER A 27 -48.47 60.24 -107.12
CA SER A 27 -49.44 60.13 -108.27
C SER A 27 -48.85 60.47 -109.66
N GLU A 28 -49.21 59.88 -110.83
CA GLU A 28 -50.32 59.01 -111.32
C GLU A 28 -49.80 58.07 -112.47
N ARG A 29 -50.43 56.94 -112.89
CA ARG A 29 -51.47 56.70 -113.96
C ARG A 29 -51.17 57.34 -115.35
N ILE A 30 -51.55 56.79 -116.54
CA ILE A 30 -52.26 55.56 -116.97
C ILE A 30 -51.97 55.18 -118.47
N GLN A 31 -52.62 54.14 -119.01
CA GLN A 31 -52.75 53.75 -120.45
C GLN A 31 -53.33 54.89 -121.35
N THR A 32 -53.43 54.86 -122.69
CA THR A 32 -54.23 53.98 -123.59
C THR A 32 -53.83 54.08 -125.09
N PHE A 33 -54.66 53.54 -126.00
CA PHE A 33 -54.40 53.17 -127.42
C PHE A 33 -55.17 54.05 -128.45
N GLU A 34 -54.79 53.90 -129.74
CA GLU A 34 -55.58 54.02 -131.00
C GLU A 34 -56.06 55.36 -131.66
N ASP A 35 -55.42 55.66 -132.81
CA ASP A 35 -55.92 55.87 -134.21
C ASP A 35 -56.91 56.99 -134.70
N ARG A 36 -56.41 57.72 -135.73
CA ARG A 36 -57.02 58.19 -137.02
C ARG A 36 -58.22 59.17 -137.16
N VAL A 37 -57.86 60.44 -137.51
CA VAL A 37 -58.05 61.12 -138.84
C VAL A 37 -59.47 61.48 -139.41
N GLU A 38 -59.62 62.79 -139.71
CA GLU A 38 -60.50 63.51 -140.69
C GLU A 38 -62.04 63.70 -140.51
N GLY A 39 -62.53 64.90 -140.88
CA GLY A 39 -63.95 65.17 -141.23
C GLY A 39 -64.49 66.59 -140.90
N SER A 40 -64.94 67.36 -141.90
CA SER A 40 -65.66 68.65 -141.73
C SER A 40 -67.20 68.45 -141.91
N ASN A 41 -68.15 69.40 -141.71
CA ASN A 41 -68.13 70.87 -141.86
C ASN A 41 -69.43 71.56 -141.36
N LEU A 42 -69.37 72.89 -141.12
CA LEU A 42 -70.43 73.94 -141.28
C LEU A 42 -71.80 73.97 -140.54
N PHE A 43 -72.27 75.22 -140.37
CA PHE A 43 -73.66 75.73 -140.36
C PHE A 43 -74.56 75.64 -139.10
N GLU A 44 -74.30 76.53 -138.14
CA GLU A 44 -75.28 77.30 -137.31
C GLU A 44 -74.45 78.27 -136.42
N VAL A 45 -74.83 79.51 -136.06
CA VAL A 45 -76.04 80.32 -136.29
C VAL A 45 -75.64 81.73 -136.77
N PHE A 46 -76.27 82.23 -137.84
CA PHE A 46 -76.46 83.66 -138.20
C PHE A 46 -77.25 83.68 -139.54
N GLN A 47 -78.55 83.41 -139.50
CA GLN A 47 -79.54 84.49 -139.53
C GLN A 47 -79.67 85.30 -138.24
N THR A 48 -79.69 86.63 -138.37
CA THR A 48 -80.84 87.46 -137.93
C THR A 48 -80.75 88.82 -138.61
N MET A 49 -81.62 89.07 -139.59
CA MET A 49 -81.69 90.32 -140.34
C MET A 49 -83.00 91.04 -140.02
N HIS A 50 -82.95 92.29 -139.55
CA HIS A 50 -84.01 93.26 -139.85
C HIS A 50 -83.57 94.72 -139.68
N GLY A 51 -83.74 95.49 -140.76
CA GLY A 51 -83.64 96.96 -140.78
C GLY A 51 -82.27 97.54 -141.14
N GLN A 52 -82.14 98.43 -142.14
CA GLN A 52 -82.92 98.55 -143.39
C GLN A 52 -82.06 99.28 -144.43
N PHE A 53 -82.17 98.95 -145.72
CA PHE A 53 -81.44 99.65 -146.79
C PHE A 53 -82.17 100.90 -147.30
N GLY A 54 -81.39 101.87 -147.78
CA GLY A 54 -81.84 103.16 -148.31
C GLY A 54 -80.89 103.71 -149.37
N ASP A 55 -79.69 104.17 -148.95
CA ASP A 55 -78.75 104.88 -149.82
C ASP A 55 -77.43 104.14 -150.04
N LEU A 56 -77.18 103.63 -151.25
CA LEU A 56 -75.80 103.40 -151.72
C LEU A 56 -75.66 103.48 -153.26
N PRO A 57 -74.64 104.18 -153.82
CA PRO A 57 -74.70 104.62 -155.22
C PRO A 57 -74.11 103.62 -156.25
N ALA A 58 -74.53 103.79 -157.51
CA ALA A 58 -74.31 102.85 -158.62
C ALA A 58 -72.85 102.45 -158.92
N PHE A 59 -71.86 103.23 -158.50
CA PHE A 59 -70.43 102.91 -158.69
C PHE A 59 -70.06 101.55 -158.07
N LYS A 60 -70.52 101.25 -156.85
CA LYS A 60 -70.20 99.99 -156.14
C LYS A 60 -70.75 98.73 -156.81
N ILE A 61 -71.68 98.86 -157.75
CA ILE A 61 -72.24 97.74 -158.52
C ILE A 61 -71.37 97.46 -159.77
N SER A 62 -70.65 98.45 -160.29
CA SER A 62 -69.87 98.30 -161.53
C SER A 62 -68.50 97.66 -161.34
N GLU A 63 -67.96 97.65 -160.12
CA GLU A 63 -66.64 97.06 -159.83
C GLU A 63 -66.70 95.54 -159.61
N LEU A 64 -67.87 95.02 -159.20
CA LEU A 64 -68.17 93.59 -159.05
C LEU A 64 -68.44 92.86 -160.39
N MET A 65 -68.51 93.58 -161.52
CA MET A 65 -68.80 93.02 -162.85
C MET A 65 -67.56 92.92 -163.75
N LYS A 66 -66.45 92.38 -163.23
CA LYS A 66 -65.28 91.95 -164.02
C LYS A 66 -65.05 90.45 -163.86
N LEU A 67 -64.74 89.77 -164.96
CA LEU A 67 -64.97 88.32 -165.08
C LEU A 67 -63.91 87.43 -164.39
N ASP A 68 -62.72 87.94 -164.08
CA ASP A 68 -61.59 87.09 -163.66
C ASP A 68 -61.64 86.65 -162.17
N SER A 69 -62.42 87.33 -161.32
CA SER A 69 -62.46 87.04 -159.87
C SER A 69 -63.42 85.91 -159.48
N LEU A 70 -63.99 85.18 -160.44
CA LEU A 70 -65.03 84.18 -160.20
C LEU A 70 -64.54 82.73 -160.36
N GLU A 71 -63.67 82.46 -161.35
CA GLU A 71 -63.11 81.11 -161.59
C GLU A 71 -62.24 80.59 -160.42
N SER A 72 -61.81 81.48 -159.52
CA SER A 72 -60.98 81.17 -158.35
C SER A 72 -61.74 81.09 -157.01
N ALA A 73 -63.06 81.36 -156.99
CA ALA A 73 -63.84 81.45 -155.75
C ALA A 73 -64.28 80.08 -155.22
N SER A 74 -64.14 79.85 -153.90
CA SER A 74 -64.65 78.61 -153.28
C SER A 74 -66.17 78.64 -153.10
N THR A 75 -66.80 77.46 -153.19
CA THR A 75 -68.27 77.25 -153.10
C THR A 75 -68.92 77.83 -151.84
N ARG A 76 -68.12 78.06 -150.78
CA ARG A 76 -68.56 78.51 -149.45
C ARG A 76 -68.83 80.02 -149.37
N SER A 77 -68.05 80.84 -150.07
CA SER A 77 -68.26 82.30 -150.09
C SER A 77 -69.44 82.69 -150.97
N LEU A 78 -69.62 81.98 -152.10
CA LEU A 78 -70.67 82.25 -153.09
C LEU A 78 -72.10 82.15 -152.49
N PHE A 79 -72.36 81.16 -151.64
CA PHE A 79 -73.65 81.04 -150.92
C PHE A 79 -73.93 82.22 -149.97
N SER A 80 -72.90 82.78 -149.33
CA SER A 80 -73.07 83.85 -148.32
C SER A 80 -73.48 85.20 -148.92
N ILE A 81 -72.93 85.55 -150.09
CA ILE A 81 -73.28 86.78 -150.81
C ILE A 81 -74.71 86.68 -151.36
N LEU A 82 -75.12 85.50 -151.85
CA LEU A 82 -76.46 85.27 -152.37
C LEU A 82 -77.53 85.36 -151.25
N SER A 83 -77.23 84.84 -150.05
CA SER A 83 -78.11 84.95 -148.88
C SER A 83 -78.39 86.41 -148.51
N ARG A 84 -77.36 87.27 -148.49
CA ARG A 84 -77.51 88.67 -148.07
C ARG A 84 -78.19 89.60 -149.10
N ILE A 85 -78.47 89.10 -150.31
CA ILE A 85 -79.22 89.82 -151.35
C ILE A 85 -80.71 89.40 -151.33
N LEU A 86 -81.01 88.15 -150.97
CA LEU A 86 -82.39 87.68 -150.79
C LEU A 86 -83.11 88.42 -149.65
N ASP A 87 -82.42 88.64 -148.53
CA ASP A 87 -82.95 89.30 -147.32
C ASP A 87 -83.31 90.80 -147.49
N GLU A 88 -83.01 91.44 -148.64
CA GLU A 88 -83.35 92.85 -148.91
C GLU A 88 -84.57 93.06 -149.82
N SER A 89 -84.78 92.20 -150.82
CA SER A 89 -85.62 92.55 -151.98
C SER A 89 -87.14 92.41 -151.78
N ILE A 90 -87.58 91.68 -150.75
CA ILE A 90 -89.01 91.40 -150.51
C ILE A 90 -89.73 92.59 -149.83
N ASP A 91 -88.98 93.55 -149.24
CA ASP A 91 -89.51 94.46 -148.22
C ASP A 91 -89.95 95.86 -148.72
N LYS A 92 -89.61 96.29 -149.94
CA LYS A 92 -89.89 97.68 -150.40
C LYS A 92 -90.64 97.81 -151.73
N LYS A 93 -91.80 98.48 -151.65
CA LYS A 93 -92.60 98.96 -152.77
C LYS A 93 -92.21 100.40 -153.18
N ASN A 94 -91.39 100.52 -154.20
CA ASN A 94 -91.79 101.35 -155.34
C ASN A 94 -91.27 100.69 -156.62
N GLY A 95 -92.16 100.41 -157.56
CA GLY A 95 -91.97 99.29 -158.48
C GLY A 95 -91.06 99.55 -159.68
N ASP A 96 -89.83 99.06 -159.63
CA ASP A 96 -89.16 98.44 -160.79
C ASP A 96 -88.07 97.44 -160.32
N ILE A 97 -87.81 96.42 -161.14
CA ILE A 97 -86.52 95.70 -161.10
C ILE A 97 -85.79 96.06 -162.39
N SER A 98 -85.05 97.16 -162.33
CA SER A 98 -84.13 97.56 -163.39
C SER A 98 -83.19 96.38 -163.71
N GLN A 99 -82.95 96.14 -165.01
CA GLN A 99 -82.39 94.89 -165.56
C GLN A 99 -81.09 94.37 -164.91
N ARG A 100 -80.36 95.21 -164.18
CA ARG A 100 -79.06 94.92 -163.55
C ARG A 100 -79.09 93.78 -162.54
N VAL A 101 -80.16 93.64 -161.75
CA VAL A 101 -80.27 92.59 -160.71
C VAL A 101 -80.52 91.21 -161.36
N ALA A 102 -81.29 91.18 -162.45
CA ALA A 102 -81.63 89.96 -163.18
C ALA A 102 -80.41 89.28 -163.83
N SER A 103 -79.34 90.03 -164.13
CA SER A 103 -78.10 89.49 -164.70
C SER A 103 -77.28 88.66 -163.70
N VAL A 104 -77.24 89.07 -162.43
CA VAL A 104 -76.35 88.47 -161.41
C VAL A 104 -76.90 87.12 -160.91
N LEU A 105 -78.18 87.09 -160.55
CA LEU A 105 -78.82 85.92 -159.93
C LEU A 105 -78.85 84.69 -160.84
N LYS A 106 -78.89 84.87 -162.16
CA LYS A 106 -79.01 83.75 -163.12
C LYS A 106 -77.71 82.98 -163.32
N LEU A 107 -76.56 83.65 -163.21
CA LEU A 107 -75.24 83.04 -163.39
C LEU A 107 -74.85 82.13 -162.22
N VAL A 108 -75.10 82.56 -160.98
CA VAL A 108 -74.68 81.81 -159.77
C VAL A 108 -75.42 80.48 -159.64
N VAL A 109 -76.65 80.36 -160.16
CA VAL A 109 -77.43 79.12 -160.10
C VAL A 109 -76.89 78.05 -161.08
N GLN A 110 -76.53 78.43 -162.32
CA GLN A 110 -76.06 77.46 -163.32
C GLN A 110 -74.74 76.77 -162.92
N GLU A 111 -73.81 77.48 -162.27
CA GLU A 111 -72.51 76.94 -161.87
C GLU A 111 -72.61 75.86 -160.76
N ILE A 112 -73.66 75.93 -159.92
CA ILE A 112 -73.85 75.00 -158.79
C ILE A 112 -74.41 73.65 -159.26
N GLU A 113 -75.35 73.64 -160.21
CA GLU A 113 -75.99 72.39 -160.69
C GLU A 113 -75.02 71.47 -161.46
N GLN A 114 -74.07 72.04 -162.20
CA GLN A 114 -73.10 71.26 -162.96
C GLN A 114 -72.15 70.47 -162.05
N ARG A 115 -71.60 71.10 -160.99
CA ARG A 115 -70.58 70.48 -160.12
C ARG A 115 -71.11 69.30 -159.29
N VAL A 116 -72.39 69.30 -158.92
CA VAL A 116 -73.01 68.22 -158.13
C VAL A 116 -73.20 66.93 -158.96
N SER A 117 -73.37 67.06 -160.27
CA SER A 117 -73.77 65.95 -161.14
C SER A 117 -72.62 64.99 -161.50
N GLU A 118 -71.39 65.47 -161.62
CA GLU A 118 -70.26 64.66 -162.11
C GLU A 118 -69.65 63.75 -161.03
N GLN A 119 -69.54 64.23 -159.79
CA GLN A 119 -68.86 63.50 -158.70
C GLN A 119 -69.53 62.17 -158.34
N ALA A 120 -70.86 62.09 -158.50
CA ALA A 120 -71.67 60.89 -158.19
C ALA A 120 -71.41 59.70 -159.16
N VAL A 121 -70.90 59.96 -160.37
CA VAL A 121 -70.71 58.92 -161.41
C VAL A 121 -69.37 58.19 -161.25
N SER A 122 -68.34 58.88 -160.75
CA SER A 122 -66.98 58.34 -160.61
C SER A 122 -66.89 57.18 -159.61
N MET A 123 -67.43 57.36 -158.39
CA MET A 123 -67.29 56.39 -157.29
C MET A 123 -67.83 55.00 -157.62
N ARG A 124 -68.92 54.91 -158.41
CA ARG A 124 -69.57 53.63 -158.73
C ARG A 124 -68.72 52.73 -159.64
N LYS A 125 -67.78 53.28 -160.42
CA LYS A 125 -66.86 52.48 -161.26
C LYS A 125 -65.62 51.95 -160.52
N GLN A 126 -65.27 52.50 -159.35
CA GLN A 126 -64.20 51.92 -158.52
C GLN A 126 -64.70 50.75 -157.64
N SER A 127 -65.96 50.75 -157.21
CA SER A 127 -66.47 49.76 -156.25
C SER A 127 -66.44 48.30 -156.75
N SER A 128 -66.47 48.05 -158.07
CA SER A 128 -66.33 46.71 -158.64
C SER A 128 -64.88 46.19 -158.62
N LEU A 129 -63.89 47.10 -158.69
CA LEU A 129 -62.46 46.78 -158.72
C LEU A 129 -61.86 46.40 -157.37
N TYR A 130 -62.51 46.79 -156.26
CA TYR A 130 -62.10 46.35 -154.92
C TYR A 130 -62.65 44.97 -154.56
N LYS A 131 -63.83 44.60 -155.06
CA LYS A 131 -64.46 43.32 -154.69
C LYS A 131 -63.67 42.11 -155.19
N SER A 132 -63.18 42.13 -156.44
CA SER A 132 -62.27 41.09 -156.96
C SER A 132 -60.84 41.12 -156.39
N ARG A 133 -60.54 42.12 -155.54
CA ARG A 133 -59.24 42.27 -154.87
C ARG A 133 -59.24 41.68 -153.45
N GLY A 134 -60.39 41.64 -152.76
CA GLY A 134 -60.52 41.01 -151.44
C GLY A 134 -60.23 39.50 -151.46
N ASP A 135 -60.84 38.78 -152.41
CA ASP A 135 -60.76 37.31 -152.51
C ASP A 135 -59.32 36.77 -152.68
N ARG A 136 -58.39 37.62 -153.16
CA ARG A 136 -56.97 37.26 -153.31
C ARG A 136 -56.12 37.43 -152.05
N TYR A 137 -56.57 38.20 -151.05
CA TYR A 137 -55.86 38.33 -149.77
C TYR A 137 -56.39 37.37 -148.70
N GLN A 138 -57.70 37.09 -148.69
CA GLN A 138 -58.35 36.11 -147.79
C GLN A 138 -57.74 34.69 -147.85
N SER A 139 -57.01 34.40 -148.94
CA SER A 139 -56.47 33.08 -149.28
C SER A 139 -54.96 32.94 -149.03
N LYS A 140 -54.25 33.98 -148.57
CA LYS A 140 -52.77 33.97 -148.53
C LYS A 140 -52.13 34.04 -147.13
N ILE A 141 -52.81 34.58 -146.12
CA ILE A 141 -52.32 34.55 -144.72
C ILE A 141 -53.31 33.79 -143.82
N ARG A 142 -53.59 32.55 -144.23
CA ARG A 142 -53.89 31.42 -143.32
C ARG A 142 -52.70 30.45 -143.22
N ALA A 143 -51.50 30.98 -143.49
CA ALA A 143 -50.26 30.23 -143.71
C ALA A 143 -49.06 30.76 -142.89
N LEU A 144 -49.28 31.69 -141.95
CA LEU A 144 -48.25 32.19 -141.03
C LEU A 144 -48.62 31.98 -139.55
N GLU A 145 -49.90 31.94 -139.19
CA GLU A 145 -50.33 31.67 -137.80
C GLU A 145 -49.97 30.24 -137.34
N THR A 146 -49.81 29.30 -138.28
CA THR A 146 -49.34 27.93 -138.04
C THR A 146 -47.89 27.84 -137.52
N LEU A 147 -47.16 28.95 -137.45
CA LEU A 147 -45.79 29.04 -136.91
C LEU A 147 -45.72 29.66 -135.51
N ALA A 148 -46.82 30.19 -134.96
CA ALA A 148 -46.86 30.88 -133.67
C ALA A 148 -47.13 29.95 -132.46
N THR A 149 -47.06 28.63 -132.64
CA THR A 149 -47.40 27.60 -131.64
C THR A 149 -46.19 26.99 -130.91
N GLY A 150 -44.97 27.44 -131.20
CA GLY A 150 -43.73 26.82 -130.70
C GLY A 150 -43.16 27.37 -129.39
N THR A 151 -43.72 28.45 -128.82
CA THR A 151 -43.05 29.27 -127.78
C THR A 151 -43.57 28.99 -126.35
N THR A 152 -43.88 27.73 -126.03
CA THR A 152 -44.66 27.33 -124.84
C THR A 152 -43.92 26.42 -123.85
N VAL A 153 -42.64 26.12 -124.04
CA VAL A 153 -41.93 25.07 -123.26
C VAL A 153 -40.79 25.59 -122.36
N GLU A 154 -40.14 26.72 -122.69
CA GLU A 154 -38.89 27.12 -122.00
C GLU A 154 -39.08 28.08 -120.80
N ASN A 155 -40.13 28.92 -120.80
CA ASN A 155 -40.26 29.97 -119.77
C ASN A 155 -40.76 29.49 -118.39
N GLU A 156 -41.39 28.32 -118.29
CA GLU A 156 -41.89 27.79 -116.99
C GLU A 156 -40.76 27.15 -116.14
N VAL A 157 -39.67 26.71 -116.80
CA VAL A 157 -38.48 26.13 -116.14
C VAL A 157 -37.71 27.20 -115.37
N VAL A 158 -37.60 28.42 -115.91
CA VAL A 158 -36.84 29.53 -115.32
C VAL A 158 -37.47 30.03 -114.01
N MET A 159 -38.80 30.13 -113.95
CA MET A 159 -39.52 30.57 -112.75
C MET A 159 -39.33 29.62 -111.56
N ASN A 160 -39.39 28.31 -111.78
CA ASN A 160 -39.18 27.32 -110.72
C ASN A 160 -37.75 27.35 -110.16
N HIS A 161 -36.75 27.59 -111.00
CA HIS A 161 -35.34 27.56 -110.57
C HIS A 161 -35.00 28.70 -109.59
N LEU A 162 -35.57 29.90 -109.81
CA LEU A 162 -35.39 31.07 -108.94
C LEU A 162 -36.03 30.90 -107.54
N GLN A 163 -37.06 30.05 -107.44
CA GLN A 163 -37.75 29.79 -106.17
C GLN A 163 -36.97 28.80 -105.28
N HIS A 164 -36.25 27.84 -105.88
CA HIS A 164 -35.41 26.89 -105.13
C HIS A 164 -34.19 27.56 -104.47
N THR A 165 -33.52 28.48 -105.17
CA THR A 165 -32.31 29.17 -104.66
C THR A 165 -32.59 30.03 -103.42
N LYS A 166 -33.81 30.57 -103.28
CA LYS A 166 -34.21 31.32 -102.08
C LYS A 166 -34.32 30.45 -100.82
N ILE A 167 -34.68 29.18 -100.96
CA ILE A 167 -34.90 28.26 -99.83
C ILE A 167 -33.56 27.76 -99.26
N GLU A 168 -32.55 27.50 -100.10
CA GLU A 168 -31.25 27.03 -99.62
C GLU A 168 -30.46 28.11 -98.87
N LYS A 169 -30.53 29.38 -99.31
CA LYS A 169 -29.86 30.48 -98.59
C LYS A 169 -30.32 30.58 -97.13
N ALA A 170 -31.63 30.47 -96.89
CA ALA A 170 -32.20 30.56 -95.53
C ALA A 170 -31.68 29.46 -94.60
N LYS A 171 -31.59 28.21 -95.08
CA LYS A 171 -31.09 27.08 -94.30
C LYS A 171 -29.62 27.24 -93.89
N LEU A 172 -28.81 27.87 -94.73
CA LEU A 172 -27.37 28.05 -94.49
C LEU A 172 -27.07 29.14 -93.45
N GLU A 173 -27.89 30.20 -93.40
CA GLU A 173 -27.83 31.20 -92.31
C GLU A 173 -28.31 30.64 -90.96
N GLU A 174 -29.29 29.73 -90.96
CA GLU A 174 -29.82 29.13 -89.73
C GLU A 174 -28.87 28.08 -89.12
N ALA A 175 -28.23 27.24 -89.94
CA ALA A 175 -27.23 26.27 -89.48
C ALA A 175 -26.04 26.94 -88.78
N LYS A 176 -25.51 28.03 -89.36
CA LYS A 176 -24.35 28.77 -88.84
C LYS A 176 -24.62 29.39 -87.46
N LYS A 177 -25.86 29.79 -87.20
CA LYS A 177 -26.32 30.32 -85.91
C LYS A 177 -26.41 29.24 -84.82
N CYS A 178 -26.56 27.98 -85.20
CA CYS A 178 -26.58 26.85 -84.28
C CYS A 178 -25.17 26.51 -83.77
N GLU A 179 -24.19 26.41 -84.67
CA GLU A 179 -22.78 26.14 -84.32
C GLU A 179 -22.21 27.21 -83.37
N GLU A 180 -22.55 28.48 -83.58
CA GLU A 180 -22.12 29.58 -82.71
C GLU A 180 -22.74 29.51 -81.29
N GLN A 181 -23.91 28.89 -81.13
CA GLN A 181 -24.49 28.66 -79.79
C GLN A 181 -23.79 27.52 -79.03
N ASP A 182 -23.52 26.38 -79.68
CA ASP A 182 -22.86 25.25 -79.00
C ASP A 182 -21.40 25.54 -78.64
N LEU A 183 -20.66 26.28 -79.47
CA LEU A 183 -19.29 26.69 -79.13
C LEU A 183 -19.25 27.62 -77.90
N ASN A 184 -20.26 28.49 -77.75
CA ASN A 184 -20.46 29.32 -76.56
C ASN A 184 -20.92 28.52 -75.33
N ARG A 185 -21.60 27.39 -75.51
CA ARG A 185 -22.01 26.49 -74.43
C ARG A 185 -20.82 25.72 -73.86
N LEU A 186 -20.03 25.08 -74.73
CA LEU A 186 -18.82 24.35 -74.36
C LEU A 186 -17.80 25.25 -73.64
N ARG A 187 -17.66 26.51 -74.05
CA ARG A 187 -16.79 27.49 -73.37
C ARG A 187 -17.22 27.70 -71.92
N LYS A 188 -18.51 27.93 -71.66
CA LYS A 188 -19.06 28.12 -70.30
C LYS A 188 -18.94 26.86 -69.44
N GLU A 189 -18.92 25.68 -70.04
CA GLU A 189 -18.70 24.41 -69.33
C GLU A 189 -17.21 24.19 -69.00
N LYS A 190 -16.29 24.51 -69.91
CA LYS A 190 -14.84 24.57 -69.63
C LYS A 190 -14.54 25.54 -68.47
N ASP A 191 -15.05 26.77 -68.55
CA ASP A 191 -14.77 27.81 -67.56
C ASP A 191 -15.32 27.40 -66.17
N LYS A 192 -16.45 26.69 -66.09
CA LYS A 192 -16.95 26.09 -64.84
C LYS A 192 -16.03 25.00 -64.31
N CYS A 193 -15.55 24.10 -65.16
CA CYS A 193 -14.62 23.03 -64.75
C CYS A 193 -13.28 23.58 -64.24
N GLU A 194 -12.72 24.61 -64.89
CA GLU A 194 -11.49 25.26 -64.42
C GLU A 194 -11.67 25.95 -63.06
N ASN A 195 -12.79 26.64 -62.85
CA ASN A 195 -13.13 27.21 -61.55
C ASN A 195 -13.29 26.11 -60.46
N HIS A 196 -13.97 25.01 -60.77
CA HIS A 196 -14.14 23.91 -59.81
C HIS A 196 -12.81 23.24 -59.45
N ILE A 197 -11.89 23.08 -60.41
CA ILE A 197 -10.53 22.59 -60.18
C ILE A 197 -9.72 23.56 -59.28
N ILE A 198 -9.95 24.87 -59.38
CA ILE A 198 -9.32 25.86 -58.49
C ILE A 198 -9.87 25.72 -57.06
N THR A 199 -11.19 25.61 -56.88
CA THR A 199 -11.81 25.39 -55.56
C THR A 199 -11.29 24.12 -54.90
N LEU A 200 -11.32 22.98 -55.60
CA LEU A 200 -10.85 21.70 -55.07
C LEU A 200 -9.35 21.71 -54.70
N LYS A 201 -8.52 22.48 -55.41
CA LYS A 201 -7.11 22.67 -55.04
C LYS A 201 -6.96 23.49 -53.76
N GLN A 202 -7.79 24.52 -53.55
CA GLN A 202 -7.79 25.32 -52.32
C GLN A 202 -8.28 24.50 -51.12
N GLU A 203 -9.33 23.70 -51.28
CA GLU A 203 -9.85 22.79 -50.24
C GLU A 203 -8.83 21.70 -49.87
N LEU A 204 -8.18 21.09 -50.86
CA LEU A 204 -7.11 20.11 -50.63
C LEU A 204 -5.92 20.72 -49.88
N GLU A 205 -5.52 21.93 -50.25
CA GLU A 205 -4.41 22.65 -49.63
C GLU A 205 -4.73 23.08 -48.18
N LEU A 206 -5.96 23.53 -47.92
CA LEU A 206 -6.45 23.81 -46.56
C LEU A 206 -6.47 22.53 -45.71
N THR A 207 -6.98 21.43 -46.27
CA THR A 207 -7.09 20.13 -45.58
C THR A 207 -5.72 19.54 -45.24
N LYS A 208 -4.71 19.74 -46.09
CA LYS A 208 -3.32 19.37 -45.77
C LYS A 208 -2.79 20.16 -44.58
N ARG A 209 -2.98 21.47 -44.55
CA ARG A 209 -2.48 22.35 -43.46
C ARG A 209 -3.11 21.98 -42.12
N THR A 210 -4.45 21.81 -42.08
CA THR A 210 -5.11 21.40 -40.83
C THR A 210 -4.71 19.99 -40.39
N HIS A 211 -4.44 19.06 -41.31
CA HIS A 211 -3.91 17.74 -40.96
C HIS A 211 -2.46 17.79 -40.44
N GLU A 212 -1.60 18.63 -41.03
CA GLU A 212 -0.22 18.86 -40.58
C GLU A 212 -0.21 19.50 -39.18
N GLU A 213 -1.06 20.50 -38.93
CA GLU A 213 -1.27 21.14 -37.64
C GLU A 213 -1.76 20.13 -36.58
N ILE A 214 -2.77 19.31 -36.90
CA ILE A 214 -3.28 18.26 -36.00
C ILE A 214 -2.19 17.20 -35.71
N ARG A 215 -1.40 16.80 -36.72
CA ARG A 215 -0.30 15.86 -36.53
C ARG A 215 0.73 16.41 -35.55
N LEU A 216 1.16 17.67 -35.73
CA LEU A 216 2.12 18.33 -34.84
C LEU A 216 1.58 18.51 -33.42
N GLN A 217 0.29 18.86 -33.26
CA GLN A 217 -0.34 18.94 -31.95
C GLN A 217 -0.39 17.58 -31.24
N LEU A 218 -0.75 16.51 -31.95
CA LEU A 218 -0.75 15.14 -31.41
C LEU A 218 0.67 14.68 -31.06
N GLU A 219 1.67 14.97 -31.89
CA GLU A 219 3.08 14.64 -31.67
C GLU A 219 3.65 15.34 -30.41
N VAL A 220 3.31 16.62 -30.20
CA VAL A 220 3.65 17.34 -28.96
C VAL A 220 2.94 16.73 -27.75
N GLN A 221 1.65 16.37 -27.85
CA GLN A 221 0.91 15.75 -26.76
C GLN A 221 1.41 14.34 -26.41
N THR A 222 1.81 13.53 -27.39
CA THR A 222 2.39 12.20 -27.13
C THR A 222 3.76 12.30 -26.48
N GLU A 223 4.61 13.24 -26.90
CA GLU A 223 5.92 13.46 -26.27
C GLU A 223 5.78 14.07 -24.86
N GLU A 224 4.83 14.99 -24.62
CA GLU A 224 4.59 15.51 -23.27
C GLU A 224 4.07 14.42 -22.33
N THR A 225 3.07 13.64 -22.75
CA THR A 225 2.52 12.55 -21.92
C THR A 225 3.55 11.44 -21.67
N LYS A 226 4.41 11.12 -22.65
CA LYS A 226 5.59 10.27 -22.48
C LYS A 226 6.55 10.82 -21.43
N ASN A 227 6.94 12.10 -21.52
CA ASN A 227 7.79 12.75 -20.51
C ASN A 227 7.15 12.76 -19.11
N GLN A 228 5.83 12.89 -19.00
CA GLN A 228 5.12 12.79 -17.72
C GLN A 228 5.11 11.35 -17.17
N LEU A 229 5.04 10.33 -18.04
CA LEU A 229 5.12 8.91 -17.64
C LEU A 229 6.54 8.51 -17.22
N GLU A 230 7.57 8.91 -17.95
CA GLU A 230 8.99 8.69 -17.59
C GLU A 230 9.32 9.29 -16.22
N LYS A 231 8.87 10.52 -15.94
CA LYS A 231 9.01 11.16 -14.61
C LYS A 231 8.26 10.41 -13.50
N LYS A 232 7.11 9.79 -13.80
CA LYS A 232 6.38 8.93 -12.85
C LYS A 232 7.11 7.61 -12.61
N ILE A 233 7.68 7.00 -13.65
CA ILE A 233 8.48 5.77 -13.57
C ILE A 233 9.70 5.99 -12.68
N MET A 234 10.55 6.99 -12.95
CA MET A 234 11.72 7.32 -12.11
C MET A 234 11.33 7.54 -10.64
N LYS A 235 10.21 8.21 -10.38
CA LYS A 235 9.72 8.43 -9.00
C LYS A 235 9.28 7.13 -8.32
N LEU A 236 8.62 6.23 -9.04
CA LEU A 236 8.22 4.91 -8.54
C LEU A 236 9.42 3.99 -8.32
N GLU A 237 10.43 4.03 -9.20
CA GLU A 237 11.68 3.27 -9.05
C GLU A 237 12.49 3.73 -7.82
N CYS A 238 12.56 5.05 -7.59
CA CYS A 238 13.17 5.59 -6.38
C CYS A 238 12.44 5.10 -5.11
N LEU A 239 11.12 5.27 -5.06
CA LEU A 239 10.29 4.82 -3.92
C LEU A 239 10.36 3.30 -3.71
N LEU A 240 10.47 2.52 -4.79
CA LEU A 240 10.64 1.06 -4.72
C LEU A 240 12.00 0.68 -4.12
N ASN A 241 13.07 1.38 -4.49
CA ASN A 241 14.41 1.15 -3.94
C ASN A 241 14.52 1.60 -2.47
N ASP A 242 13.94 2.75 -2.11
CA ASP A 242 13.83 3.19 -0.71
C ASP A 242 13.05 2.18 0.13
N SER A 243 11.90 1.70 -0.38
CA SER A 243 11.11 0.66 0.29
C SER A 243 11.88 -0.65 0.45
N ARG A 244 12.63 -1.10 -0.58
CA ARG A 244 13.49 -2.29 -0.51
C ARG A 244 14.61 -2.14 0.53
N LYS A 245 15.24 -0.97 0.60
CA LYS A 245 16.27 -0.66 1.61
C LYS A 245 15.69 -0.71 3.03
N ASN A 246 14.52 -0.09 3.24
CA ASN A 246 13.83 -0.10 4.53
C ASN A 246 13.41 -1.52 4.96
N VAL A 247 12.92 -2.36 4.03
CA VAL A 247 12.62 -3.77 4.30
C VAL A 247 13.87 -4.50 4.75
N LYS A 248 15.00 -4.36 4.03
CA LYS A 248 16.25 -5.03 4.40
C LYS A 248 16.78 -4.58 5.76
N GLU A 249 16.75 -3.28 6.06
CA GLU A 249 17.16 -2.75 7.38
C GLU A 249 16.27 -3.28 8.51
N LEU A 250 14.98 -3.52 8.25
CA LEU A 250 14.07 -4.16 9.20
C LEU A 250 14.35 -5.66 9.36
N GLU A 251 14.64 -6.37 8.27
CA GLU A 251 15.05 -7.79 8.28
C GLU A 251 16.34 -7.98 9.10
N ASP A 252 17.42 -7.25 8.76
CA ASP A 252 18.70 -7.26 9.49
C ASP A 252 18.49 -6.91 10.99
N SER A 253 17.63 -5.94 11.29
CA SER A 253 17.27 -5.56 12.66
C SER A 253 16.49 -6.65 13.40
N SER A 254 15.63 -7.39 12.70
CA SER A 254 14.83 -8.49 13.26
C SER A 254 15.69 -9.73 13.56
N GLU A 255 16.58 -10.11 12.64
CA GLU A 255 17.48 -11.25 12.82
C GLU A 255 18.47 -11.01 13.96
N SER A 256 19.02 -9.79 14.04
CA SER A 256 19.84 -9.35 15.18
C SER A 256 19.10 -9.45 16.53
N LYS A 257 17.80 -9.09 16.59
CA LYS A 257 16.97 -9.24 17.79
C LYS A 257 16.73 -10.72 18.14
N ILE A 258 16.43 -11.56 17.15
CA ILE A 258 16.24 -13.01 17.34
C ILE A 258 17.53 -13.65 17.88
N LEU A 259 18.68 -13.33 17.29
CA LEU A 259 19.99 -13.82 17.75
C LEU A 259 20.30 -13.38 19.19
N GLN A 260 19.93 -12.14 19.58
CA GLN A 260 20.06 -11.67 20.96
C GLN A 260 19.12 -12.40 21.94
N TRP A 261 17.89 -12.74 21.53
CA TRP A 261 16.97 -13.52 22.34
C TRP A 261 17.43 -14.97 22.51
N ASN A 262 17.88 -15.63 21.45
CA ASN A 262 18.46 -16.98 21.52
C ASN A 262 19.67 -17.02 22.48
N ARG A 263 20.53 -16.00 22.46
CA ARG A 263 21.64 -15.84 23.43
C ARG A 263 21.18 -15.54 24.86
N LYS A 264 19.98 -15.01 25.10
CA LYS A 264 19.39 -14.88 26.44
C LYS A 264 18.80 -16.22 26.89
N GLU A 265 18.02 -16.88 26.04
CA GLU A 265 17.42 -18.20 26.29
C GLU A 265 18.47 -19.25 26.65
N GLN A 266 19.56 -19.35 25.88
CA GLN A 266 20.67 -20.28 26.16
C GLN A 266 21.31 -20.04 27.54
N ARG A 267 21.47 -18.77 27.94
CA ARG A 267 22.00 -18.41 29.27
C ARG A 267 21.02 -18.79 30.39
N TYR A 268 19.72 -18.54 30.20
CA TYR A 268 18.72 -18.95 31.19
C TYR A 268 18.56 -20.47 31.29
N ARG A 269 18.59 -21.21 30.16
CA ARG A 269 18.61 -22.68 30.14
C ARG A 269 19.80 -23.22 30.94
N HIS A 270 21.02 -22.77 30.63
CA HIS A 270 22.23 -23.20 31.35
C HIS A 270 22.20 -22.85 32.85
N PHE A 271 21.67 -21.67 33.21
CA PHE A 271 21.47 -21.27 34.61
C PHE A 271 20.50 -22.20 35.34
N ILE A 272 19.34 -22.51 34.72
CA ILE A 272 18.34 -23.43 35.27
C ILE A 272 18.92 -24.84 35.41
N ASP A 273 19.60 -25.36 34.38
CA ASP A 273 20.22 -26.69 34.39
C ASP A 273 21.28 -26.81 35.50
N SER A 274 22.08 -25.76 35.71
CA SER A 274 23.10 -25.69 36.78
C SER A 274 22.48 -25.69 38.18
N HIS A 275 21.47 -24.85 38.41
CA HIS A 275 20.74 -24.81 39.67
C HIS A 275 19.98 -26.11 39.95
N PHE A 276 19.42 -26.76 38.92
CA PHE A 276 18.74 -28.06 39.05
C PHE A 276 19.71 -29.17 39.52
N ARG A 277 20.92 -29.24 38.94
CA ARG A 277 21.97 -30.17 39.39
C ARG A 277 22.35 -29.94 40.85
N SER A 278 22.61 -28.70 41.23
CA SER A 278 22.98 -28.34 42.62
C SER A 278 21.87 -28.69 43.62
N LEU A 279 20.60 -28.54 43.24
CA LEU A 279 19.45 -28.96 44.05
C LEU A 279 19.34 -30.50 44.15
N GLN A 280 19.67 -31.22 43.08
CA GLN A 280 19.70 -32.69 43.07
C GLN A 280 20.82 -33.24 43.96
N GLU A 281 22.02 -32.66 43.89
CA GLU A 281 23.16 -32.97 44.76
C GLU A 281 22.84 -32.70 46.23
N LEU A 282 22.28 -31.52 46.55
CA LEU A 282 21.85 -31.17 47.90
C LEU A 282 20.78 -32.13 48.45
N ARG A 283 19.85 -32.58 47.60
CA ARG A 283 18.82 -33.57 47.96
C ARG A 283 19.43 -34.95 48.29
N LEU A 284 20.43 -35.38 47.53
CA LEU A 284 21.16 -36.63 47.80
C LEU A 284 21.97 -36.54 49.11
N ALA A 285 22.71 -35.43 49.31
CA ALA A 285 23.45 -35.17 50.54
C ALA A 285 22.52 -35.13 51.77
N SER A 286 21.37 -34.45 51.68
CA SER A 286 20.35 -34.43 52.73
C SER A 286 19.80 -35.82 53.04
N GLY A 287 19.58 -36.66 52.02
CA GLY A 287 19.16 -38.05 52.20
C GLY A 287 20.22 -38.89 52.94
N SER A 288 21.49 -38.73 52.58
CA SER A 288 22.62 -39.40 53.24
C SER A 288 22.77 -38.96 54.70
N ILE A 289 22.76 -37.66 54.99
CA ILE A 289 22.82 -37.12 56.36
C ILE A 289 21.66 -37.65 57.21
N LYS A 290 20.44 -37.73 56.65
CA LYS A 290 19.27 -38.30 57.36
C LYS A 290 19.44 -39.78 57.70
N GLN A 291 20.07 -40.57 56.83
CA GLN A 291 20.40 -41.97 57.15
C GLN A 291 21.47 -42.07 58.23
N GLU A 292 22.50 -41.23 58.19
CA GLU A 292 23.59 -41.28 59.16
C GLU A 292 23.12 -40.88 60.56
N VAL A 293 22.35 -39.80 60.69
CA VAL A 293 21.71 -39.40 61.97
C VAL A 293 20.85 -40.53 62.55
N LEU A 294 20.19 -41.32 61.71
CA LEU A 294 19.40 -42.49 62.16
C LEU A 294 20.30 -43.66 62.62
N ARG A 295 21.43 -43.92 61.95
CA ARG A 295 22.44 -44.89 62.39
C ARG A 295 23.04 -44.50 63.73
N THR A 296 23.52 -43.26 63.86
CA THR A 296 24.10 -42.73 65.10
C THR A 296 23.13 -42.80 66.27
N LYS A 297 21.83 -42.49 66.03
CA LYS A 297 20.78 -42.65 67.05
C LYS A 297 20.65 -44.10 67.54
N ASN A 298 20.67 -45.07 66.63
CA ASN A 298 20.52 -46.48 66.98
C ASN A 298 21.75 -47.00 67.76
N ILE A 299 22.96 -46.66 67.31
CA ILE A 299 24.22 -47.01 67.99
C ILE A 299 24.21 -46.48 69.43
N TYR A 300 23.89 -45.20 69.67
CA TYR A 300 23.81 -44.67 71.02
C TYR A 300 22.70 -45.33 71.88
N ALA A 301 21.60 -45.79 71.29
CA ALA A 301 20.58 -46.53 72.03
C ALA A 301 21.08 -47.92 72.47
N GLU A 302 21.84 -48.61 71.62
CA GLU A 302 22.48 -49.90 71.92
C GLU A 302 23.59 -49.75 72.97
N GLU A 303 24.44 -48.73 72.85
CA GLU A 303 25.49 -48.39 73.82
C GLU A 303 24.91 -48.05 75.20
N LEU A 304 23.87 -47.20 75.27
CA LEU A 304 23.21 -46.85 76.53
C LEU A 304 22.52 -48.06 77.17
N HIS A 305 21.92 -48.94 76.37
CA HIS A 305 21.34 -50.19 76.86
C HIS A 305 22.40 -51.14 77.43
N HIS A 306 23.52 -51.32 76.72
CA HIS A 306 24.64 -52.15 77.21
C HIS A 306 25.28 -51.55 78.48
N PHE A 307 25.47 -50.23 78.53
CA PHE A 307 25.94 -49.54 79.73
C PHE A 307 24.98 -49.74 80.92
N GLY A 308 23.66 -49.68 80.69
CA GLY A 308 22.66 -49.97 81.70
C GLY A 308 22.74 -51.39 82.27
N ILE A 309 22.98 -52.39 81.42
CA ILE A 309 23.22 -53.79 81.85
C ILE A 309 24.50 -53.88 82.69
N ASN A 310 25.60 -53.30 82.22
CA ASN A 310 26.88 -53.35 82.92
C ASN A 310 26.83 -52.64 84.28
N LEU A 311 26.16 -51.48 84.35
CA LEU A 311 25.94 -50.74 85.59
C LEU A 311 25.07 -51.54 86.58
N LYS A 312 24.02 -52.21 86.09
CA LYS A 312 23.20 -53.10 86.92
C LYS A 312 24.03 -54.24 87.51
N GLY A 313 24.80 -54.96 86.68
CA GLY A 313 25.66 -56.06 87.14
C GLY A 313 26.74 -55.61 88.13
N LEU A 314 27.25 -54.39 87.99
CA LEU A 314 28.15 -53.78 88.97
C LEU A 314 27.46 -53.49 90.31
N VAL A 315 26.22 -52.98 90.30
CA VAL A 315 25.44 -52.75 91.52
C VAL A 315 25.13 -54.07 92.24
N GLU A 316 24.75 -55.12 91.51
CA GLU A 316 24.53 -56.47 92.05
C GLU A 316 25.84 -57.02 92.67
N SER A 317 26.97 -56.92 91.95
CA SER A 317 28.30 -57.34 92.45
C SER A 317 28.75 -56.59 93.72
N VAL A 318 28.39 -55.31 93.85
CA VAL A 318 28.68 -54.50 95.04
C VAL A 318 27.81 -54.92 96.23
N GLN A 319 26.55 -55.28 96.00
CA GLN A 319 25.66 -55.81 97.05
C GLN A 319 26.17 -57.16 97.57
N ASP A 320 26.57 -58.08 96.68
CA ASP A 320 27.17 -59.36 97.04
C ASP A 320 28.47 -59.16 97.85
N TYR A 321 29.33 -58.21 97.44
CA TYR A 321 30.55 -57.88 98.17
C TYR A 321 30.27 -57.33 99.58
N HIS A 322 29.23 -56.50 99.76
CA HIS A 322 28.80 -56.04 101.08
C HIS A 322 28.28 -57.18 101.96
N TYR A 323 27.50 -58.13 101.41
CA TYR A 323 27.07 -59.33 102.14
C TYR A 323 28.28 -60.14 102.62
N VAL A 324 29.25 -60.40 101.72
CA VAL A 324 30.48 -61.13 102.04
C VAL A 324 31.33 -60.41 103.10
N LEU A 325 31.38 -59.07 103.10
CA LEU A 325 32.05 -58.31 104.17
C LEU A 325 31.35 -58.47 105.53
N GLU A 326 30.02 -58.47 105.57
CA GLU A 326 29.28 -58.72 106.82
C GLU A 326 29.46 -60.15 107.34
N GLU A 327 29.44 -61.14 106.46
CA GLU A 327 29.63 -62.55 106.81
C GLU A 327 31.05 -62.79 107.35
N ASN A 328 32.08 -62.24 106.67
CA ASN A 328 33.45 -62.27 107.17
C ASN A 328 33.58 -61.62 108.56
N ARG A 329 32.90 -60.50 108.82
CA ARG A 329 32.87 -59.86 110.15
C ARG A 329 32.25 -60.77 111.22
N LYS A 330 31.16 -61.48 110.90
CA LYS A 330 30.50 -62.43 111.82
C LYS A 330 31.44 -63.60 112.14
N LEU A 331 31.92 -64.28 111.10
CA LEU A 331 32.84 -65.44 111.21
C LEU A 331 34.16 -65.08 111.92
N TYR A 332 34.71 -63.89 111.70
CA TYR A 332 35.95 -63.45 112.34
C TYR A 332 35.85 -63.39 113.87
N ASN A 333 34.70 -62.90 114.37
CA ASN A 333 34.45 -62.74 115.79
C ASN A 333 33.96 -64.06 116.43
N GLU A 334 33.21 -64.89 115.71
CA GLU A 334 32.95 -66.28 116.12
C GLU A 334 34.27 -67.06 116.33
N VAL A 335 35.25 -66.88 115.44
CA VAL A 335 36.61 -67.44 115.60
C VAL A 335 37.38 -66.81 116.78
N GLN A 336 37.01 -65.62 117.26
CA GLN A 336 37.54 -65.09 118.52
C GLN A 336 36.86 -65.70 119.76
N ASP A 337 35.53 -65.85 119.73
CA ASP A 337 34.76 -66.43 120.84
C ASP A 337 35.11 -67.92 121.03
N LEU A 338 35.26 -68.68 119.94
CA LEU A 338 35.72 -70.08 119.96
C LEU A 338 37.16 -70.26 120.50
N LYS A 339 38.00 -69.21 120.45
CA LYS A 339 39.32 -69.16 121.10
C LYS A 339 39.27 -68.76 122.58
N GLY A 340 38.07 -68.50 123.10
CA GLY A 340 37.80 -68.00 124.44
C GLY A 340 37.84 -66.48 124.52
N ASN A 341 36.78 -65.90 125.09
CA ASN A 341 36.61 -64.47 125.36
C ASN A 341 37.61 -63.96 126.43
N ILE A 342 38.09 -64.85 127.30
CA ILE A 342 39.17 -64.59 128.25
C ILE A 342 40.35 -65.50 127.88
N ARG A 343 41.51 -64.90 127.60
CA ARG A 343 42.75 -65.61 127.22
C ARG A 343 43.86 -65.22 128.18
N VAL A 344 44.44 -66.21 128.85
CA VAL A 344 45.54 -66.03 129.80
C VAL A 344 46.84 -66.51 129.16
N TYR A 345 47.77 -65.59 128.97
CA TYR A 345 49.09 -65.88 128.41
C TYR A 345 50.17 -65.77 129.49
N CYS A 346 51.09 -66.73 129.54
CA CYS A 346 52.28 -66.64 130.38
C CYS A 346 53.47 -66.16 129.53
N ARG A 347 54.12 -65.04 129.88
CA ARG A 347 55.37 -64.61 129.25
C ARG A 347 56.53 -64.71 130.22
N ILE A 348 57.53 -65.49 129.85
CA ILE A 348 58.75 -65.70 130.63
C ILE A 348 59.82 -64.79 130.03
N ARG A 349 60.25 -63.76 130.78
CA ARG A 349 61.33 -62.88 130.30
C ARG A 349 62.67 -63.61 130.24
N PRO A 350 63.59 -63.23 129.34
CA PRO A 350 64.98 -63.67 129.41
C PRO A 350 65.65 -63.23 130.73
N PHE A 351 66.72 -63.93 131.09
CA PHE A 351 67.61 -63.53 132.18
C PHE A 351 68.28 -62.19 131.85
N LEU A 352 68.42 -61.32 132.86
CA LEU A 352 69.23 -60.11 132.71
C LEU A 352 70.72 -60.50 132.70
N PRO A 353 71.65 -59.67 132.16
CA PRO A 353 73.08 -60.01 132.06
C PRO A 353 73.75 -60.41 133.39
N GLN A 354 73.21 -59.98 134.53
CA GLN A 354 73.68 -60.31 135.88
C GLN A 354 73.06 -61.61 136.47
N GLN A 355 72.22 -62.33 135.72
CA GLN A 355 71.49 -63.52 136.20
C GLN A 355 71.91 -64.77 135.41
N SER A 356 72.14 -65.90 136.10
CA SER A 356 72.60 -67.13 135.45
C SER A 356 71.45 -68.07 135.06
N ALA A 357 71.50 -68.63 133.85
CA ALA A 357 70.49 -69.59 133.38
C ALA A 357 70.41 -70.88 134.22
N LYS A 358 71.46 -71.20 134.98
CA LYS A 358 71.52 -72.33 135.92
C LYS A 358 70.63 -72.16 137.17
N GLN A 359 69.95 -71.02 137.30
CA GLN A 359 69.04 -70.70 138.42
C GLN A 359 67.56 -70.72 138.01
N THR A 360 67.20 -71.29 136.86
CA THR A 360 65.78 -71.46 136.47
C THR A 360 65.06 -72.47 137.36
N THR A 361 63.84 -72.14 137.77
CA THR A 361 62.87 -73.07 138.38
C THR A 361 61.89 -73.65 137.36
N ILE A 362 61.95 -73.22 136.09
CA ILE A 362 61.08 -73.71 135.02
C ILE A 362 61.69 -74.98 134.42
N GLN A 363 60.96 -76.09 134.52
CA GLN A 363 61.40 -77.41 134.09
C GLN A 363 60.91 -77.75 132.68
N TYR A 364 59.68 -77.36 132.34
CA TYR A 364 59.06 -77.67 131.05
C TYR A 364 58.11 -76.54 130.60
N MET A 365 58.11 -76.28 129.30
CA MET A 365 57.18 -75.40 128.59
C MET A 365 56.60 -76.18 127.42
N GLY A 366 55.34 -76.60 127.52
CA GLY A 366 54.64 -77.32 126.46
C GLY A 366 53.94 -76.38 125.50
N GLU A 367 53.94 -76.73 124.21
CA GLU A 367 53.23 -76.01 123.15
C GLU A 367 51.72 -75.91 123.43
N ASN A 368 51.18 -76.90 124.16
CA ASN A 368 49.83 -77.01 124.72
C ASN A 368 49.45 -75.91 125.73
N GLY A 369 50.35 -74.96 126.03
CA GLY A 369 50.17 -73.96 127.08
C GLY A 369 50.43 -74.49 128.51
N GLU A 370 51.16 -75.59 128.65
CA GLU A 370 51.42 -76.27 129.93
C GLU A 370 52.82 -75.94 130.49
N LEU A 371 52.88 -75.37 131.68
CA LEU A 371 54.10 -74.89 132.34
C LEU A 371 54.37 -75.70 133.61
N VAL A 372 55.54 -76.32 133.71
CA VAL A 372 55.97 -77.00 134.95
C VAL A 372 57.05 -76.18 135.65
N VAL A 373 56.78 -75.81 136.90
CA VAL A 373 57.69 -75.06 137.78
C VAL A 373 58.05 -75.91 138.99
N THR A 374 59.35 -76.12 139.22
CA THR A 374 59.89 -76.81 140.39
C THR A 374 60.11 -75.81 141.54
N ASN A 375 59.56 -76.10 142.72
CA ASN A 375 59.86 -75.35 143.94
C ASN A 375 60.97 -76.06 144.76
N PRO A 376 62.19 -75.50 144.85
CA PRO A 376 63.28 -76.10 145.62
C PRO A 376 63.03 -76.11 147.14
N SER A 377 62.04 -75.38 147.66
CA SER A 377 61.66 -75.39 149.08
C SER A 377 60.70 -76.53 149.47
N LYS A 378 60.36 -77.44 148.54
CA LYS A 378 59.46 -78.59 148.79
C LYS A 378 60.10 -79.90 148.33
N GLN A 379 59.73 -80.99 148.99
CA GLN A 379 60.16 -82.36 148.68
C GLN A 379 58.96 -83.26 148.35
N GLY A 380 59.22 -84.43 147.75
CA GLY A 380 58.16 -85.33 147.26
C GLY A 380 57.41 -84.75 146.04
N LYS A 381 56.26 -85.33 145.67
CA LYS A 381 55.46 -84.90 144.48
C LYS A 381 55.07 -83.43 144.49
N ASP A 382 55.02 -82.83 145.68
CA ASP A 382 54.67 -81.44 145.96
C ASP A 382 55.74 -80.41 145.53
N ASN A 383 56.88 -80.90 145.02
CA ASN A 383 57.98 -80.08 144.49
C ASN A 383 57.73 -79.56 143.06
N HIS A 384 56.77 -80.12 142.30
CA HIS A 384 56.41 -79.62 140.98
C HIS A 384 55.00 -79.02 140.97
N ARG A 385 54.83 -77.91 140.25
CA ARG A 385 53.52 -77.30 139.97
C ARG A 385 53.31 -77.18 138.47
N LEU A 386 52.25 -77.82 137.98
CA LEU A 386 51.73 -77.64 136.63
C LEU A 386 50.76 -76.45 136.62
N PHE A 387 50.93 -75.54 135.67
CA PHE A 387 49.99 -74.48 135.34
C PHE A 387 49.57 -74.61 133.88
N LYS A 388 48.33 -74.27 133.56
CA LYS A 388 47.81 -74.28 132.18
C LYS A 388 47.33 -72.90 131.77
N PHE A 389 47.73 -72.50 130.57
CA PHE A 389 47.50 -71.20 129.95
C PHE A 389 47.00 -71.39 128.52
N ASN A 390 46.46 -70.35 127.89
CA ASN A 390 46.13 -70.40 126.46
C ASN A 390 47.39 -70.45 125.58
N LYS A 391 48.50 -69.85 126.05
CA LYS A 391 49.83 -69.93 125.43
C LYS A 391 50.94 -69.59 126.43
N ILE A 392 52.13 -70.15 126.21
CA ILE A 392 53.36 -69.78 126.91
C ILE A 392 54.32 -69.15 125.90
N PHE A 393 54.81 -67.95 126.20
CA PHE A 393 55.85 -67.27 125.46
C PHE A 393 57.17 -67.42 126.23
N GLY A 394 58.09 -68.23 125.70
CA GLY A 394 59.40 -68.45 126.29
C GLY A 394 60.37 -67.26 126.12
N PRO A 395 61.55 -67.31 126.77
CA PRO A 395 62.55 -66.24 126.76
C PRO A 395 62.99 -65.68 125.40
N ALA A 396 62.93 -66.49 124.35
CA ALA A 396 63.34 -66.11 123.00
C ALA A 396 62.25 -65.39 122.18
N ILE A 397 61.00 -65.34 122.67
CA ILE A 397 59.86 -64.83 121.90
C ILE A 397 59.90 -63.30 121.81
N THR A 398 59.90 -62.82 120.56
CA THR A 398 59.97 -61.41 120.20
C THR A 398 58.72 -60.63 120.58
N GLN A 399 58.82 -59.30 120.56
CA GLN A 399 57.68 -58.40 120.75
C GLN A 399 56.60 -58.58 119.68
N GLU A 400 57.03 -58.88 118.45
CA GLU A 400 56.12 -59.12 117.33
C GLU A 400 55.33 -60.41 117.50
N GLU A 401 55.96 -61.51 117.90
CA GLU A 401 55.27 -62.79 118.07
C GLU A 401 54.26 -62.79 119.21
N VAL A 402 54.52 -62.02 120.29
CA VAL A 402 53.51 -61.74 121.32
C VAL A 402 52.36 -60.94 120.73
N PHE A 403 52.66 -59.86 119.99
CA PHE A 403 51.63 -59.04 119.36
C PHE A 403 50.78 -59.86 118.38
N ARG A 404 51.40 -60.70 117.54
CA ARG A 404 50.76 -61.53 116.50
C ARG A 404 49.68 -62.48 117.06
N ASP A 405 49.81 -62.93 118.31
CA ASP A 405 48.78 -63.74 118.98
C ASP A 405 47.64 -62.88 119.57
N THR A 406 47.96 -61.69 120.09
CA THR A 406 46.97 -60.73 120.62
C THR A 406 46.22 -59.96 119.54
N GLN A 407 46.84 -59.75 118.37
CA GLN A 407 46.36 -58.89 117.28
C GLN A 407 44.94 -59.25 116.80
N PRO A 408 44.54 -60.54 116.64
CA PRO A 408 43.19 -60.86 116.20
C PRO A 408 42.12 -60.44 117.20
N LEU A 409 42.40 -60.51 118.51
CA LEU A 409 41.48 -60.02 119.54
C LEU A 409 41.44 -58.48 119.53
N ILE A 410 42.59 -57.83 119.40
CA ILE A 410 42.70 -56.36 119.33
C ILE A 410 41.93 -55.78 118.13
N ARG A 411 41.92 -56.48 116.99
CA ARG A 411 41.22 -56.02 115.77
C ARG A 411 39.69 -56.03 115.88
N SER A 412 39.10 -56.83 116.77
CA SER A 412 37.64 -56.87 116.99
C SER A 412 37.04 -55.52 117.45
N VAL A 413 37.86 -54.57 117.94
CA VAL A 413 37.38 -53.19 118.21
C VAL A 413 36.86 -52.49 116.95
N LEU A 414 37.41 -52.83 115.77
CA LEU A 414 36.98 -52.28 114.48
C LEU A 414 35.62 -52.81 114.03
N ASP A 415 35.16 -53.92 114.63
CA ASP A 415 33.88 -54.56 114.34
C ASP A 415 32.79 -54.18 115.37
N GLY A 416 33.16 -53.47 116.45
CA GLY A 416 32.28 -52.97 117.51
C GLY A 416 32.46 -53.60 118.89
N TYR A 417 33.48 -54.44 119.11
CA TYR A 417 33.67 -55.17 120.37
C TYR A 417 34.59 -54.42 121.36
N ASN A 418 34.26 -54.48 122.65
CA ASN A 418 35.12 -53.98 123.72
C ASN A 418 36.24 -55.00 124.02
N VAL A 419 37.50 -54.58 123.93
CA VAL A 419 38.69 -55.42 124.12
C VAL A 419 39.56 -54.85 125.23
N CYS A 420 40.07 -55.72 126.11
CA CYS A 420 40.97 -55.32 127.19
C CYS A 420 42.20 -56.24 127.27
N ILE A 421 43.39 -55.66 127.39
CA ILE A 421 44.66 -56.38 127.46
C ILE A 421 45.36 -56.01 128.79
N PHE A 422 45.43 -56.97 129.72
CA PHE A 422 46.07 -56.79 131.02
C PHE A 422 47.45 -57.44 131.10
N ALA A 423 48.44 -56.72 131.65
CA ALA A 423 49.76 -57.27 131.95
C ALA A 423 49.95 -57.41 133.47
N TYR A 424 49.97 -58.65 133.98
CA TYR A 424 50.07 -58.95 135.40
C TYR A 424 51.47 -59.48 135.81
N GLY A 425 51.74 -59.49 137.12
CA GLY A 425 52.97 -60.03 137.72
C GLY A 425 53.73 -59.03 138.61
N GLN A 426 54.78 -59.50 139.26
CA GLN A 426 55.59 -58.71 140.21
C GLN A 426 56.37 -57.55 139.55
N THR A 427 57.01 -56.71 140.37
CA THR A 427 58.03 -55.76 139.90
C THR A 427 59.22 -56.54 139.29
N GLY A 428 59.73 -56.06 138.15
CA GLY A 428 60.79 -56.73 137.40
C GLY A 428 60.38 -57.95 136.56
N SER A 429 59.08 -58.27 136.44
CA SER A 429 58.62 -59.42 135.63
C SER A 429 58.61 -59.18 134.12
N GLY A 430 58.52 -57.92 133.66
CA GLY A 430 58.41 -57.56 132.24
C GLY A 430 57.05 -56.99 131.78
N LYS A 431 56.19 -56.54 132.70
CA LYS A 431 54.90 -55.86 132.38
C LYS A 431 55.09 -54.72 131.36
N THR A 432 55.84 -53.69 131.73
CA THR A 432 56.12 -52.51 130.90
C THR A 432 56.86 -52.87 129.61
N TYR A 433 57.80 -53.81 129.67
CA TYR A 433 58.48 -54.35 128.48
C TYR A 433 57.48 -54.96 127.48
N THR A 434 56.42 -55.59 127.95
CA THR A 434 55.42 -56.24 127.07
C THR A 434 54.42 -55.23 126.50
N MET A 435 53.93 -54.28 127.30
CA MET A 435 52.94 -53.28 126.83
C MET A 435 53.59 -52.14 126.04
N THR A 436 54.69 -51.57 126.54
CA THR A 436 55.38 -50.40 125.96
C THR A 436 56.55 -50.80 125.06
N GLY A 437 57.36 -51.77 125.49
CA GLY A 437 58.64 -52.12 124.85
C GLY A 437 59.86 -51.56 125.58
N PRO A 438 61.07 -52.11 125.36
CA PRO A 438 62.31 -51.56 125.92
C PRO A 438 62.74 -50.25 125.26
N ASN A 439 62.38 -50.01 124.00
CA ASN A 439 62.64 -48.75 123.30
C ASN A 439 61.46 -48.39 122.37
N VAL A 440 61.01 -47.14 122.44
CA VAL A 440 59.93 -46.60 121.60
C VAL A 440 60.46 -46.07 120.26
N THR A 441 61.75 -45.77 120.14
CA THR A 441 62.35 -45.31 118.86
C THR A 441 62.62 -46.45 117.87
N SER A 442 62.33 -47.70 118.24
CA SER A 442 62.62 -48.90 117.46
C SER A 442 61.33 -49.72 117.25
N VAL A 443 60.91 -49.84 115.99
CA VAL A 443 59.67 -50.57 115.62
C VAL A 443 59.76 -52.06 115.98
N ALA A 444 60.96 -52.63 116.00
CA ALA A 444 61.20 -54.00 116.45
C ALA A 444 60.90 -54.16 117.95
N ASP A 445 61.26 -53.16 118.77
CA ASP A 445 61.12 -53.17 120.22
C ASP A 445 59.72 -52.80 120.73
N TRP A 446 58.91 -52.13 119.90
CA TRP A 446 57.54 -51.73 120.24
C TRP A 446 56.74 -52.85 120.91
N GLY A 447 56.23 -52.56 122.12
CA GLY A 447 55.31 -53.44 122.83
C GLY A 447 53.91 -53.47 122.19
N VAL A 448 53.01 -54.24 122.82
CA VAL A 448 51.64 -54.46 122.34
C VAL A 448 50.90 -53.15 122.08
N ASN A 449 51.08 -52.11 122.90
CA ASN A 449 50.33 -50.85 122.76
C ASN A 449 50.66 -50.11 121.45
N TYR A 450 51.95 -49.90 121.15
CA TYR A 450 52.34 -49.18 119.93
C TYR A 450 52.04 -50.00 118.67
N ARG A 451 52.24 -51.32 118.72
CA ARG A 451 51.88 -52.22 117.62
C ARG A 451 50.37 -52.23 117.36
N ALA A 452 49.55 -52.26 118.42
CA ALA A 452 48.10 -52.18 118.33
C ALA A 452 47.63 -50.86 117.72
N LEU A 453 48.07 -49.71 118.25
CA LEU A 453 47.69 -48.39 117.73
C LEU A 453 48.12 -48.24 116.26
N ASN A 454 49.36 -48.58 115.93
CA ASN A 454 49.85 -48.54 114.54
C ASN A 454 49.03 -49.44 113.61
N ASP A 455 48.67 -50.66 114.01
CA ASP A 455 47.84 -51.56 113.21
C ASP A 455 46.43 -51.00 112.98
N LEU A 456 45.77 -50.50 114.04
CA LEU A 456 44.45 -49.88 113.96
C LEU A 456 44.45 -48.61 113.08
N PHE A 457 45.44 -47.73 113.23
CA PHE A 457 45.59 -46.54 112.38
C PHE A 457 45.83 -46.93 110.91
N ASN A 458 46.70 -47.89 110.61
CA ASN A 458 46.93 -48.36 109.24
C ASN A 458 45.67 -48.95 108.62
N ILE A 459 44.88 -49.74 109.37
CA ILE A 459 43.60 -50.27 108.89
C ILE A 459 42.59 -49.13 108.64
N SER A 460 42.54 -48.10 109.50
CA SER A 460 41.65 -46.96 109.31
C SER A 460 41.94 -46.16 108.04
N GLN A 461 43.22 -45.96 107.70
CA GLN A 461 43.60 -45.28 106.46
C GLN A 461 43.32 -46.15 105.23
N ASN A 462 43.67 -47.45 105.28
CA ASN A 462 43.43 -48.39 104.18
C ASN A 462 41.93 -48.59 103.89
N ARG A 463 41.05 -48.40 104.87
CA ARG A 463 39.59 -48.50 104.74
C ARG A 463 38.87 -47.15 104.56
N LYS A 464 39.60 -46.03 104.48
CA LYS A 464 39.03 -44.66 104.42
C LYS A 464 38.05 -44.42 103.26
N GLY A 465 38.15 -45.20 102.18
CA GLY A 465 37.22 -45.14 101.04
C GLY A 465 35.86 -45.83 101.26
N SER A 466 35.70 -46.60 102.35
CA SER A 466 34.47 -47.34 102.65
C SER A 466 33.96 -47.20 104.09
N ILE A 467 34.84 -46.88 105.06
CA ILE A 467 34.48 -46.68 106.46
C ILE A 467 35.20 -45.44 107.01
N ALA A 468 34.43 -44.53 107.62
CA ALA A 468 34.97 -43.42 108.41
C ALA A 468 35.22 -43.90 109.84
N TYR A 469 36.41 -43.60 110.39
CA TYR A 469 36.80 -43.94 111.76
C TYR A 469 37.12 -42.66 112.53
N GLU A 470 36.61 -42.57 113.77
CA GLU A 470 37.01 -41.59 114.77
C GLU A 470 37.76 -42.31 115.90
N ILE A 471 38.87 -41.76 116.38
CA ILE A 471 39.76 -42.42 117.34
C ILE A 471 40.08 -41.44 118.48
N GLY A 472 39.44 -41.65 119.63
CA GLY A 472 39.77 -40.98 120.89
C GLY A 472 40.82 -41.75 121.69
N VAL A 473 41.59 -41.04 122.51
CA VAL A 473 42.58 -41.62 123.44
C VAL A 473 42.43 -41.00 124.81
N GLN A 474 42.44 -41.82 125.86
CA GLN A 474 42.48 -41.41 127.26
C GLN A 474 43.59 -42.21 127.95
N MET A 475 44.35 -41.57 128.84
CA MET A 475 45.44 -42.23 129.59
C MET A 475 45.29 -41.91 131.08
N VAL A 476 45.21 -42.94 131.91
CA VAL A 476 44.80 -42.83 133.32
C VAL A 476 45.71 -43.68 134.21
N GLU A 477 46.16 -43.12 135.33
CA GLU A 477 46.74 -43.86 136.45
C GLU A 477 45.68 -44.11 137.53
N ILE A 478 45.70 -45.31 138.12
CA ILE A 478 45.00 -45.61 139.37
C ILE A 478 46.08 -45.93 140.41
N TYR A 479 46.17 -45.11 141.45
CA TYR A 479 47.14 -45.26 142.52
C TYR A 479 46.47 -45.08 143.89
N ASN A 480 46.47 -46.13 144.71
CA ASN A 480 45.83 -46.14 146.04
C ASN A 480 44.37 -45.65 145.97
N GLU A 481 43.57 -46.30 145.11
CA GLU A 481 42.18 -45.96 144.77
C GLU A 481 41.91 -44.53 144.28
N GLN A 482 42.96 -43.76 143.94
CA GLN A 482 42.83 -42.43 143.33
C GLN A 482 43.07 -42.51 141.81
N VAL A 483 42.08 -42.02 141.05
CA VAL A 483 42.12 -41.88 139.60
C VAL A 483 42.83 -40.57 139.22
N ARG A 484 43.81 -40.63 138.32
CA ARG A 484 44.56 -39.48 137.80
C ARG A 484 44.61 -39.51 136.28
N ASP A 485 44.22 -38.41 135.65
CA ASP A 485 44.43 -38.18 134.21
C ASP A 485 45.93 -37.92 133.95
N LEU A 486 46.52 -38.62 132.97
CA LEU A 486 47.92 -38.49 132.58
C LEU A 486 48.13 -37.58 131.35
N LEU A 487 47.04 -37.05 130.77
CA LEU A 487 47.06 -36.10 129.65
C LEU A 487 46.72 -34.67 130.08
N CYS A 488 46.29 -34.48 131.34
CA CYS A 488 45.94 -33.16 131.89
C CYS A 488 47.17 -32.49 132.53
N ASN A 489 47.53 -31.30 132.04
CA ASN A 489 48.67 -30.52 132.54
C ASN A 489 48.34 -29.64 133.78
N ASP A 490 47.08 -29.56 134.21
CA ASP A 490 46.69 -28.72 135.33
C ASP A 490 47.16 -29.32 136.67
N SER A 491 47.95 -28.55 137.43
CA SER A 491 48.47 -28.97 138.74
C SER A 491 47.39 -29.20 139.79
N SER A 492 46.17 -28.67 139.58
CA SER A 492 44.96 -29.07 140.30
C SER A 492 44.44 -30.41 139.78
N GLN A 493 45.05 -31.52 140.22
CA GLN A 493 44.57 -32.88 139.95
C GLN A 493 43.06 -32.97 140.20
N LYS A 494 42.26 -33.19 139.15
CA LYS A 494 40.82 -33.44 139.25
C LYS A 494 40.59 -34.80 139.89
N ARG A 495 40.55 -34.81 141.23
CA ARG A 495 40.13 -35.96 142.03
C ARG A 495 38.68 -36.28 141.67
N TYR A 496 38.47 -37.34 140.91
CA TYR A 496 37.15 -37.96 140.81
C TYR A 496 36.72 -38.38 142.22
N PRO A 497 35.55 -37.95 142.71
CA PRO A 497 35.10 -38.30 144.05
C PRO A 497 34.87 -39.81 144.14
N SER A 498 35.33 -40.40 145.24
CA SER A 498 34.83 -41.70 145.69
C SER A 498 33.35 -41.54 146.07
N ASN A 499 32.50 -42.44 145.59
CA ASN A 499 31.15 -42.64 146.14
C ASN A 499 31.23 -43.36 147.49
#